data_AF-A0A0Q9EMC0-F1
#
_entry.id   AF-A0A0Q9EMC0-F1
#
_cell.length_a   1.000
_cell.length_b   1.000
_cell.length_c   1.000
_cell.angle_alpha   90.00
_cell.angle_beta   90.00
_cell.angle_gamma   90.00
#
_symmetry.space_group_name_H-M   'P 1'
#
loop_
_entity.id
_entity.type
_entity.pdbx_description
1 polymer ?
#
loop_
_entity_poly.entity_id
_entity_poly.type
_entity_poly.pdbx_seq_one_letter_code
_entity_poly.pdbx_strand_id
1 'polypeptide(L)'
;MHYTSAQIEGEFQHLDATLARAIARAGRGLDYEIERRLDAHRRTLSDMVGADGAVLVLDTVNAAKHVMGQERPGDYLVAMETSRRTLALVVRRMLSRLEAA
;
A
#
# COMPACT_ATOMS: atom_id res chain seq x y z
N MET A 1 8.87 15.33 -9.40
CA MET A 1 10.17 14.94 -8.82
C MET A 1 10.63 13.69 -9.57
N HIS A 2 11.93 13.51 -9.85
CA HIS A 2 12.41 12.25 -10.44
C HIS A 2 12.77 11.28 -9.32
N TYR A 3 12.04 10.18 -9.22
CA TYR A 3 12.29 9.11 -8.26
C TYR A 3 13.09 7.98 -8.93
N THR A 4 14.06 7.45 -8.21
CA THR A 4 14.82 6.27 -8.65
C THR A 4 13.99 4.99 -8.49
N SER A 5 14.28 3.96 -9.27
CA SER A 5 13.67 2.63 -9.12
C SER A 5 13.78 2.12 -7.68
N ALA A 6 14.97 2.24 -7.08
CA ALA A 6 15.23 1.83 -5.70
C ALA A 6 14.37 2.57 -4.65
N GLN A 7 14.09 3.86 -4.86
CA GLN A 7 13.21 4.62 -3.94
C GLN A 7 11.76 4.13 -4.01
N ILE A 8 11.26 3.86 -5.21
CA ILE A 8 9.90 3.37 -5.41
C ILE A 8 9.74 1.97 -4.83
N GLU A 9 10.71 1.09 -5.10
CA GLU A 9 10.73 -0.27 -4.55
C GLU A 9 10.81 -0.25 -3.02
N GLY A 10 11.70 0.56 -2.45
CA GLY A 10 11.85 0.69 -1.01
C GLY A 10 10.58 1.19 -0.32
N GLU A 11 9.92 2.21 -0.88
CA GLU A 11 8.66 2.71 -0.33
C GLU A 11 7.53 1.66 -0.42
N PHE A 12 7.48 0.89 -1.52
CA PHE A 12 6.52 -0.21 -1.63
C PHE A 12 6.79 -1.32 -0.60
N GLN A 13 8.06 -1.69 -0.36
CA GLN A 13 8.43 -2.65 0.69
C GLN A 13 8.06 -2.16 2.10
N HIS A 14 8.22 -0.86 2.37
CA HIS A 14 7.80 -0.26 3.64
C HIS A 14 6.28 -0.28 3.83
N LEU A 15 5.53 -0.02 2.75
CA LEU A 15 4.07 -0.19 2.74
C LEU A 15 3.71 -1.65 3.06
N ASP A 16 4.29 -2.63 2.35
CA ASP A 16 4.00 -4.06 2.56
C ASP A 16 4.29 -4.51 4.00
N ALA A 17 5.38 -4.04 4.60
CA ALA A 17 5.68 -4.30 6.01
C ALA A 17 4.61 -3.70 6.96
N THR A 18 4.08 -2.53 6.64
CA THR A 18 3.00 -1.89 7.42
C THR A 18 1.66 -2.62 7.23
N LEU A 19 1.36 -3.12 6.01
CA LEU A 19 0.18 -3.95 5.74
C LEU A 19 0.21 -5.25 6.56
N ALA A 20 1.37 -5.90 6.68
CA ALA A 20 1.53 -7.07 7.53
C ALA A 20 1.19 -6.78 9.01
N ARG A 21 1.53 -5.59 9.51
CA ARG A 21 1.14 -5.14 10.86
C ARG A 21 -0.37 -4.91 10.97
N ALA A 22 -1.00 -4.36 9.93
CA ALA A 22 -2.45 -4.19 9.89
C ALA A 22 -3.19 -5.54 9.92
N ILE A 23 -2.70 -6.54 9.17
CA ILE A 23 -3.22 -7.93 9.21
C ILE A 23 -3.10 -8.52 10.62
N ALA A 24 -1.93 -8.40 11.26
CA ALA A 24 -1.71 -8.93 12.60
C ALA A 24 -2.66 -8.33 13.67
N ARG A 25 -3.24 -7.16 13.37
CA ARG A 25 -4.23 -6.45 14.20
C ARG A 25 -5.65 -6.52 13.67
N ALA A 26 -5.94 -7.35 12.69
CA ALA A 26 -7.26 -7.45 12.09
C ALA A 26 -8.35 -7.64 13.17
N GLY A 27 -9.40 -6.81 13.11
CA GLY A 27 -10.51 -6.83 14.07
C GLY A 27 -10.18 -6.41 15.50
N ARG A 28 -8.99 -5.84 15.77
CA ARG A 28 -8.59 -5.36 17.12
C ARG A 28 -8.84 -3.86 17.33
N GLY A 29 -9.57 -3.23 16.43
CA GLY A 29 -9.78 -1.79 16.41
C GLY A 29 -8.61 -1.03 15.77
N LEU A 30 -8.89 0.23 15.40
CA LEU A 30 -7.91 1.10 14.77
C LEU A 30 -6.70 1.34 15.68
N ASP A 31 -5.51 1.29 15.09
CA ASP A 31 -4.25 1.65 15.70
C ASP A 31 -3.74 2.93 15.02
N TYR A 32 -3.74 4.03 15.77
CA TYR A 32 -3.41 5.36 15.23
C TYR A 32 -1.97 5.46 14.71
N GLU A 33 -1.02 4.68 15.25
CA GLU A 33 0.36 4.69 14.76
C GLU A 33 0.45 4.02 13.39
N ILE A 34 -0.22 2.87 13.23
CA ILE A 34 -0.28 2.17 11.95
C ILE A 34 -1.05 2.99 10.93
N GLU A 35 -2.17 3.59 11.31
CA GLU A 35 -2.95 4.46 10.43
C GLU A 35 -2.11 5.63 9.92
N ARG A 36 -1.39 6.31 10.81
CA ARG A 36 -0.53 7.44 10.44
C ARG A 36 0.57 7.03 9.47
N ARG A 37 1.16 5.84 9.65
CA ARG A 37 2.14 5.28 8.72
C ARG A 37 1.52 4.96 7.37
N LEU A 38 0.36 4.31 7.34
CA LEU A 38 -0.37 4.03 6.10
C LEU A 38 -0.67 5.33 5.32
N ASP A 39 -1.07 6.40 6.01
CA ASP A 39 -1.31 7.70 5.36
C ASP A 39 -0.03 8.38 4.87
N ALA A 40 1.10 8.16 5.53
CA ALA A 40 2.40 8.63 5.06
C ALA A 40 2.80 7.88 3.77
N HIS A 41 2.72 6.55 3.78
CA HIS A 41 2.98 5.73 2.59
C HIS A 41 2.06 6.08 1.44
N ARG A 42 0.77 6.33 1.72
CA ARG A 42 -0.18 6.77 0.71
C ARG A 42 0.31 8.02 -0.01
N ARG A 43 0.67 9.07 0.74
CA ARG A 43 1.10 10.34 0.17
C ARG A 43 2.38 10.19 -0.66
N THR A 44 3.39 9.52 -0.10
CA THR A 44 4.68 9.33 -0.77
C THR A 44 4.55 8.46 -2.00
N LEU A 45 3.95 7.27 -1.87
CA LEU A 45 3.88 6.30 -2.96
C LEU A 45 2.93 6.76 -4.07
N SER A 46 1.80 7.42 -3.75
CA SER A 46 0.91 7.99 -4.77
C SER A 46 1.61 9.03 -5.64
N ASP A 47 2.48 9.87 -5.07
CA ASP A 47 3.27 10.83 -5.84
C ASP A 47 4.29 10.12 -6.74
N MET A 48 4.90 9.03 -6.24
CA MET A 48 5.86 8.23 -6.99
C MET A 48 5.25 7.50 -8.19
N VAL A 49 4.11 6.82 -8.01
CA VAL A 49 3.54 5.91 -9.03
C VAL A 49 2.65 6.60 -10.06
N GLY A 50 2.38 7.90 -9.89
CA GLY A 50 1.50 8.67 -10.76
C GLY A 50 0.00 8.37 -10.58
N ALA A 51 -0.85 9.08 -11.33
CA ALA A 51 -2.30 9.12 -11.10
C ALA A 51 -2.97 7.74 -11.11
N ASP A 52 -2.67 6.88 -12.09
CA ASP A 52 -3.29 5.56 -12.20
C ASP A 52 -2.88 4.64 -11.04
N GLY A 53 -1.60 4.67 -10.64
CA GLY A 53 -1.13 3.91 -9.51
C GLY A 53 -1.61 4.46 -8.16
N ALA A 54 -1.83 5.78 -8.07
CA ALA A 54 -2.25 6.43 -6.84
C ALA A 54 -3.62 5.95 -6.35
N VAL A 55 -4.53 5.60 -7.27
CA VAL A 55 -5.82 4.98 -6.93
C VAL A 55 -5.61 3.63 -6.24
N LEU A 56 -4.74 2.78 -6.78
CA LEU A 56 -4.43 1.47 -6.18
C LEU A 56 -3.76 1.60 -4.81
N VAL A 57 -2.89 2.61 -4.63
CA VAL A 57 -2.30 2.92 -3.33
C VAL A 57 -3.37 3.32 -2.32
N LEU A 58 -4.31 4.19 -2.70
CA LEU A 58 -5.43 4.60 -1.87
C LEU A 58 -6.31 3.41 -1.48
N ASP A 59 -6.68 2.57 -2.43
CA ASP A 59 -7.52 1.38 -2.20
C ASP A 59 -6.84 0.40 -1.24
N THR A 60 -5.55 0.16 -1.43
CA THR A 60 -4.75 -0.73 -0.57
C THR A 60 -4.72 -0.20 0.87
N VAL A 61 -4.48 1.11 1.05
CA VAL A 61 -4.44 1.76 2.36
C VAL A 61 -5.81 1.77 3.04
N ASN A 62 -6.88 2.09 2.31
CA ASN A 62 -8.24 2.08 2.86
C ASN A 62 -8.66 0.68 3.31
N ALA A 63 -8.38 -0.34 2.48
CA ALA A 63 -8.64 -1.72 2.84
C ALA A 63 -7.88 -2.11 4.12
N ALA A 64 -6.62 -1.71 4.27
CA ALA A 64 -5.85 -1.97 5.49
C ALA A 64 -6.43 -1.30 6.74
N LYS A 65 -6.90 -0.05 6.63
CA LYS A 65 -7.60 0.63 7.72
C LYS A 65 -8.88 -0.11 8.11
N HIS A 66 -9.66 -0.57 7.13
CA HIS A 66 -10.87 -1.36 7.38
C HIS A 66 -10.58 -2.73 8.00
N VAL A 67 -9.52 -3.42 7.57
CA VAL A 67 -9.07 -4.68 8.19
C VAL A 67 -8.87 -4.53 9.70
N MET A 68 -8.27 -3.43 10.14
CA MET A 68 -8.06 -3.18 11.58
C MET A 68 -9.34 -2.79 12.31
N GLY A 69 -10.17 -1.94 11.70
CA GLY A 69 -11.31 -1.31 12.36
C GLY A 69 -12.61 -2.11 12.40
N GLN A 70 -12.76 -3.17 11.59
CA GLN A 70 -14.03 -3.88 11.43
C GLN A 70 -14.09 -5.18 12.25
N GLU A 71 -15.23 -5.45 12.88
CA GLU A 71 -15.46 -6.67 13.68
C GLU A 71 -15.36 -7.97 12.85
N ARG A 72 -15.67 -7.89 11.54
CA ARG A 72 -15.56 -9.00 10.59
C ARG A 72 -14.64 -8.61 9.42
N PRO A 73 -13.31 -8.76 9.56
CA PRO A 73 -12.36 -8.21 8.59
C PRO A 73 -12.17 -9.06 7.33
N GLY A 74 -12.85 -10.21 7.20
CA GLY A 74 -12.63 -11.20 6.14
C GLY A 74 -12.67 -10.62 4.72
N ASP A 75 -13.72 -9.87 4.38
CA ASP A 75 -13.88 -9.28 3.04
C ASP A 75 -12.80 -8.22 2.77
N TYR A 76 -12.44 -7.44 3.79
CA TYR A 76 -11.40 -6.43 3.70
C TYR A 76 -9.99 -7.03 3.59
N LEU A 77 -9.74 -8.20 4.17
CA LEU A 77 -8.47 -8.93 4.00
C LEU A 77 -8.29 -9.38 2.54
N VAL A 78 -9.36 -9.90 1.93
CA VAL A 78 -9.35 -10.30 0.51
C VAL A 78 -9.16 -9.08 -0.40
N ALA A 79 -9.89 -7.98 -0.12
CA ALA A 79 -9.76 -6.74 -0.87
C ALA A 79 -8.35 -6.14 -0.76
N MET A 80 -7.77 -6.13 0.44
CA MET A 80 -6.42 -5.63 0.69
C MET A 80 -5.36 -6.47 -0.02
N GLU A 81 -5.45 -7.80 0.02
CA GLU A 81 -4.49 -8.65 -0.70
C GLU A 81 -4.61 -8.50 -2.22
N THR A 82 -5.83 -8.35 -2.74
CA THR A 82 -6.08 -8.14 -4.17
C THR A 82 -5.51 -6.82 -4.66
N SER A 83 -5.76 -5.73 -3.92
CA SER A 83 -5.23 -4.39 -4.22
C SER A 83 -3.70 -4.36 -4.11
N ARG A 84 -3.13 -4.96 -3.05
CA ARG A 84 -1.68 -5.11 -2.88
C ARG A 84 -1.01 -5.82 -4.05
N ARG A 85 -1.56 -6.96 -4.50
CA ARG A 85 -1.03 -7.69 -5.67
C ARG A 85 -1.10 -6.86 -6.94
N THR A 86 -2.21 -6.14 -7.14
CA THR A 86 -2.39 -5.30 -8.32
C THR A 86 -1.38 -4.14 -8.32
N LEU A 87 -1.20 -3.49 -7.17
CA LEU A 87 -0.18 -2.47 -6.97
C LEU A 87 1.24 -3.00 -7.21
N ALA A 88 1.57 -4.19 -6.70
CA ALA A 88 2.87 -4.83 -6.93
C ALA A 88 3.16 -5.05 -8.43
N LEU A 89 2.15 -5.46 -9.21
CA LEU A 89 2.29 -5.62 -10.66
C LEU A 89 2.55 -4.28 -11.36
N VAL A 90 1.86 -3.21 -10.94
CA VAL A 90 2.07 -1.86 -11.49
C VAL A 90 3.46 -1.34 -11.15
N VAL A 91 3.88 -1.45 -9.88
CA VAL A 91 5.22 -1.06 -9.44
C VAL A 91 6.27 -1.83 -10.23
N ARG A 92 6.17 -3.15 -10.34
CA ARG A 92 7.13 -3.96 -11.12
C ARG A 92 7.23 -3.51 -12.58
N ARG A 93 6.10 -3.26 -13.25
CA ARG A 93 6.09 -2.73 -14.63
C ARG A 93 6.69 -1.33 -14.73
N MET A 94 6.55 -0.51 -13.70
CA MET A 94 7.17 0.81 -13.64
C MET A 94 8.69 0.69 -13.48
N LEU A 95 9.16 -0.15 -12.55
CA LEU A 95 10.58 -0.39 -12.33
C LEU A 95 11.28 -0.90 -13.61
N SER A 96 10.71 -1.91 -14.28
CA SER A 96 11.28 -2.42 -15.54
C SER A 96 11.35 -1.38 -16.65
N ARG A 97 10.45 -0.38 -16.66
CA ARG A 97 10.50 0.73 -17.63
C ARG A 97 11.59 1.74 -17.28
N LEU A 98 11.85 1.96 -15.99
CA LEU A 98 12.90 2.87 -15.53
C LEU A 98 14.31 2.28 -15.72
N GLU A 99 14.45 0.96 -15.62
CA GLU A 99 15.73 0.27 -15.86
C GLU A 99 16.11 0.17 -17.34
N ALA A 100 15.10 0.22 -18.23
CA ALA A 100 15.30 0.17 -19.68
C ALA A 100 15.54 1.56 -20.32
N ALA A 101 15.42 2.64 -19.53
CA ALA A 101 15.58 4.03 -19.95
C ALA A 101 16.95 4.58 -19.55
#